data_AF-A0A3P5XZB9-F1
#
_entry.id   AF-A0A3P5XZB9-F1
#
_cell.length_a   1.000
_cell.length_b   1.000
_cell.length_c   1.000
_cell.angle_alpha   90.00
_cell.angle_beta   90.00
_cell.angle_gamma   90.00
#
_symmetry.space_group_name_H-M   'P 1'
#
loop_
_entity.id
_entity.type
_entity.pdbx_description
1 polymer ?
#
loop_
_entity_poly.entity_id
_entity_poly.type
_entity_poly.pdbx_seq_one_letter_code
_entity_poly.pdbx_strand_id
1 'polypeptide(L)' 'MWYWESDCSVIEKHGDCYEPDTIWSHASFAFNVYYQTNGNNRIACYFSGTATLTKINPSYGTCSYDVS' A
#
# COMPACT_ATOMS: atom_id res chain seq x y z
N MET A 1 14.98 -16.77 -9.80
CA MET A 1 13.51 -16.82 -9.93
C MET A 1 12.93 -16.10 -8.72
N TRP A 2 12.77 -14.77 -8.79
CA TRP A 2 12.10 -13.97 -7.76
C TRP A 2 11.45 -12.77 -8.45
N TYR A 3 10.13 -12.83 -8.68
CA TYR A 3 9.35 -11.68 -9.10
C TYR A 3 8.82 -11.01 -7.84
N TRP A 4 9.50 -9.96 -7.37
CA TRP A 4 8.96 -9.02 -6.37
C TRP A 4 8.23 -7.92 -7.11
N GLU A 5 7.24 -8.28 -7.90
CA GLU A 5 6.46 -7.30 -8.64
C GLU A 5 5.36 -6.81 -7.69
N SER A 6 5.59 -5.64 -7.11
CA SER A 6 4.51 -4.91 -6.43
C SER A 6 3.57 -4.44 -7.55
N ASP A 7 2.37 -5.01 -7.63
CA ASP A 7 1.41 -4.65 -8.66
C ASP A 7 0.89 -3.23 -8.40
N CYS A 8 1.44 -2.25 -9.12
CA CYS A 8 1.02 -0.87 -9.03
C CYS A 8 -0.25 -0.58 -9.84
N SER A 9 -0.77 -1.51 -10.65
CA SER A 9 -1.89 -1.24 -11.57
C SER A 9 -3.15 -0.74 -10.87
N VAL A 10 -3.34 -1.14 -9.60
CA VAL A 10 -4.49 -0.72 -8.79
C VAL A 10 -4.42 0.74 -8.33
N ILE A 11 -3.23 1.34 -8.22
CA ILE A 11 -3.06 2.77 -7.87
C ILE A 11 -2.75 3.65 -9.08
N GLU A 12 -2.50 3.06 -10.25
CA GLU A 12 -2.36 3.78 -11.51
C GLU A 12 -3.70 4.33 -12.00
N LYS A 13 -3.64 5.25 -12.97
CA LYS A 13 -4.86 5.84 -13.55
C LYS A 13 -5.80 4.75 -14.07
N HIS A 14 -7.07 4.82 -13.66
CA HIS A 14 -8.15 3.83 -13.88
C HIS A 14 -8.07 2.56 -13.01
N GLY A 15 -7.12 2.47 -12.09
CA GLY A 15 -7.07 1.44 -11.06
C GLY A 15 -8.10 1.66 -9.95
N ASP A 16 -8.47 0.57 -9.26
CA ASP A 16 -9.48 0.58 -8.20
C ASP A 16 -9.12 1.48 -7.00
N CYS A 17 -7.83 1.66 -6.75
CA CYS A 17 -7.25 2.46 -5.67
C CYS A 17 -6.61 3.77 -6.16
N TYR A 18 -6.91 4.22 -7.37
CA TYR A 18 -6.39 5.50 -7.89
C TYR A 18 -6.87 6.68 -7.06
N GLU A 19 -8.13 6.66 -6.62
CA GLU A 19 -8.71 7.77 -5.87
C GLU A 19 -8.45 7.65 -4.34
N PRO A 20 -8.48 8.76 -3.59
CA PRO A 20 -8.27 10.10 -4.09
C PRO A 20 -6.85 10.21 -4.69
N ASP A 21 -6.73 10.82 -5.87
CA ASP A 21 -5.46 11.01 -6.61
C ASP A 21 -4.52 11.97 -5.88
N THR A 22 -3.87 11.44 -4.85
CA THR A 22 -2.87 12.14 -4.06
C THR A 22 -1.69 11.25 -3.79
N ILE A 23 -0.51 11.86 -3.73
CA ILE A 23 0.73 11.15 -3.38
C ILE A 23 0.62 10.40 -2.05
N TRP A 24 -0.17 10.90 -1.10
CA TRP A 24 -0.37 10.27 0.20
C TRP A 24 -1.18 8.99 0.11
N SER A 25 -2.25 8.97 -0.68
CA SER A 25 -3.07 7.76 -0.90
C SER A 25 -2.26 6.68 -1.59
N HIS A 26 -1.59 7.02 -2.69
CA HIS A 26 -0.78 6.06 -3.45
C HIS A 26 0.40 5.55 -2.64
N ALA A 27 1.11 6.42 -1.91
CA ALA A 27 2.20 6.02 -1.03
C ALA A 27 1.69 5.13 0.12
N SER A 28 0.55 5.47 0.74
CA SER A 28 -0.03 4.66 1.82
C SER A 28 -0.36 3.26 1.35
N PHE A 29 -0.92 3.12 0.15
CA PHE A 29 -1.19 1.81 -0.46
C PHE A 29 0.11 1.03 -0.70
N ALA A 30 1.08 1.63 -1.38
CA ALA A 30 2.36 0.98 -1.68
C ALA A 30 3.13 0.58 -0.41
N PHE A 31 3.15 1.45 0.60
CA PHE A 31 3.79 1.18 1.89
C PHE A 31 3.12 0.03 2.61
N ASN A 32 1.79 -0.02 2.60
CA ASN A 32 1.04 -1.09 3.20
C ASN A 32 1.27 -2.44 2.47
N VAL A 33 1.32 -2.44 1.13
CA VAL A 33 1.66 -3.64 0.35
C VAL A 33 3.04 -4.16 0.74
N TYR A 34 4.03 -3.29 0.77
CA TYR A 34 5.39 -3.64 1.16
C TYR A 34 5.45 -4.13 2.62
N TYR A 35 4.73 -3.49 3.54
CA TYR A 35 4.68 -3.90 4.94
C TYR A 35 4.13 -5.33 5.11
N GLN A 36 3.03 -5.65 4.43
CA GLN A 36 2.38 -6.96 4.53
C GLN A 36 3.22 -8.07 3.89
N THR A 37 3.82 -7.78 2.74
CA THR A 37 4.67 -8.74 2.00
C THR A 37 6.06 -8.94 2.62
N ASN A 38 6.56 -7.99 3.43
CA ASN A 38 7.84 -8.09 4.14
C ASN A 38 7.70 -8.44 5.63
N GLY A 39 6.66 -9.20 5.98
CA GLY A 39 6.55 -9.84 7.29
C GLY A 39 6.07 -8.93 8.41
N ASN A 40 5.29 -7.89 8.10
CA ASN A 40 4.50 -7.11 9.07
C ASN A 40 5.32 -6.60 10.27
N ASN A 41 6.53 -6.10 10.03
CA ASN A 41 7.44 -5.68 11.09
C ASN A 41 7.80 -4.19 10.99
N ARG A 42 8.39 -3.67 12.07
CA ARG A 42 8.78 -2.25 12.17
C ARG A 42 9.76 -1.80 11.09
N ILE A 43 10.66 -2.67 10.63
CA ILE A 43 11.64 -2.33 9.58
C ILE A 43 10.90 -2.12 8.26
N ALA A 44 9.94 -2.98 7.95
CA ALA A 44 9.12 -2.86 6.74
C ALA A 44 8.22 -1.63 6.73
N CYS A 45 7.88 -1.05 7.89
CA CYS A 45 7.11 0.18 8.00
C CYS A 45 7.99 1.45 8.07
N TYR A 46 9.32 1.33 8.12
CA TYR A 46 10.16 2.49 8.48
C TYR A 46 10.07 3.64 7.48
N PHE A 47 10.25 3.38 6.18
CA PHE A 47 10.20 4.39 5.11
C PHE A 47 10.82 5.76 5.48
N SER A 48 12.00 5.75 6.12
CA SER A 48 12.68 6.97 6.62
C SER A 48 11.84 7.84 7.57
N GLY A 49 10.93 7.23 8.32
CA GLY A 49 10.00 7.90 9.23
C GLY A 49 8.77 8.50 8.56
N THR A 50 8.53 8.24 7.27
CA THR A 50 7.39 8.81 6.52
C THR A 50 6.11 7.99 6.59
N ALA A 51 6.14 6.81 7.22
CA ALA A 51 4.98 5.95 7.39
C ALA A 51 4.74 5.63 8.87
N THR A 52 3.48 5.33 9.20
CA THR A 52 3.06 4.89 10.53
C THR A 52 2.02 3.78 10.42
N LEU A 53 1.99 2.88 11.40
CA LEU A 53 0.93 1.89 11.51
C LEU A 53 -0.36 2.53 12.01
N THR A 54 -1.46 2.14 11.40
CA THR A 54 -2.82 2.49 11.83
C THR A 54 -3.64 1.22 12.00
N LYS A 55 -4.62 1.26 12.90
CA LYS A 55 -5.63 0.20 13.06
C LYS A 55 -6.91 0.50 12.27
N ILE A 56 -6.99 1.67 11.65
CA ILE A 56 -8.12 2.09 10.83
C ILE A 56 -7.87 1.54 9.43
N ASN A 57 -8.78 0.69 8.93
CA ASN A 57 -8.72 0.20 7.57
C ASN A 57 -9.11 1.33 6.60
N PRO A 58 -8.22 1.79 5.71
CA PRO A 58 -8.52 2.84 4.74
C PRO A 58 -9.21 2.32 3.47
N SER A 59 -9.52 1.02 3.38
CA SER A 59 -10.21 0.42 2.22
C SER A 59 -11.59 1.03 2.01
N TYR A 60 -11.98 1.19 0.75
CA TYR A 60 -13.26 1.77 0.35
C TYR A 60 -13.65 1.26 -1.05
N GLY A 61 -14.94 1.14 -1.34
CA GLY A 61 -15.40 0.69 -2.66
C GLY A 61 -14.77 -0.64 -3.08
N THR A 62 -14.11 -0.65 -4.24
CA THR A 62 -13.32 -1.79 -4.75
C THR A 62 -11.84 -1.72 -4.34
N CYS A 63 -11.39 -0.63 -3.73
CA CYS A 63 -10.02 -0.48 -3.24
C CYS A 63 -9.82 -1.22 -1.91
N SER A 64 -9.09 -2.34 -1.94
CA SER A 64 -8.71 -3.12 -0.76
C SER A 64 -7.23 -2.95 -0.42
N TYR A 65 -6.95 -2.53 0.81
CA TYR A 65 -5.60 -2.49 1.37
C TYR A 65 -5.15 -3.84 1.95
N ASP A 66 -5.97 -4.88 1.92
CA ASP A 66 -5.52 -6.20 2.33
C ASP A 66 -4.74 -6.87 1.19
N VAL A 67 -3.54 -7.35 1.50
CA VAL A 67 -2.74 -8.18 0.58
C VAL A 67 -2.98 -9.63 0.96
N SER A 68 -3.92 -10.28 0.26
CA SER A 68 -4.26 -11.70 0.42
C SER A 68 -3.24 -12.63 -0.24
#